data_AF-A0A258L1W7-F1
#
_entry.id   AF-A0A258L1W7-F1
#
_cell.length_a   1.000
_cell.length_b   1.000
_cell.length_c   1.000
_cell.angle_alpha   90.00
_cell.angle_beta   90.00
_cell.angle_gamma   90.00
#
_symmetry.space_group_name_H-M   'P 1'
#
loop_
_entity.id
_entity.type
_entity.pdbx_description
1 polymer ?
#
loop_
_entity_poly.entity_id
_entity_poly.type
_entity_poly.pdbx_seq_one_letter_code
_entity_poly.pdbx_strand_id
1 'polypeptide(L)' 'MLWSGKVIAEKKTDSATTLISNFNEMVSADQRVEKLILPVRDGIFIIRKK' A
#
# COMPACT_ATOMS: atom_id res chain seq x y z
N MET A 1 0.90 -0.74 2.46
CA MET A 1 0.62 -1.72 3.53
C MET A 1 1.17 -3.06 3.08
N LEU A 2 2.07 -3.68 3.86
CA LEU A 2 2.38 -5.10 3.64
C LEU A 2 1.14 -5.85 4.12
N TRP A 3 0.21 -6.05 3.20
CA TRP A 3 -0.98 -6.86 3.42
C TRP A 3 -0.48 -8.31 3.54
N SER A 4 0.04 -8.66 4.72
CA SER A 4 0.51 -9.97 5.17
C SER A 4 0.94 -10.92 4.04
N GLY A 5 2.00 -10.57 3.30
CA GLY A 5 2.58 -11.39 2.21
C GLY A 5 1.68 -11.66 0.99
N LYS A 6 0.43 -11.19 0.97
CA LYS A 6 -0.56 -11.51 -0.07
C LYS A 6 -0.34 -10.80 -1.40
N VAL A 7 0.70 -9.97 -1.54
CA VAL A 7 1.04 -9.30 -2.81
C VAL A 7 1.92 -10.19 -3.70
N ILE A 8 2.37 -11.34 -3.20
CA ILE A 8 3.18 -12.31 -3.97
C ILE A 8 2.32 -13.48 -4.49
N ALA A 9 1.06 -13.59 -4.07
CA ALA A 9 0.16 -14.62 -4.57
C ALA A 9 -0.53 -14.15 -5.86
N GLU A 10 -0.03 -14.66 -6.97
CA GLU A 10 -0.66 -14.68 -8.29
C GLU A 10 -2.16 -14.97 -8.18
N LYS A 11 -2.96 -14.21 -8.94
CA LYS A 11 -4.43 -14.13 -8.94
C LYS A 11 -5.06 -13.42 -7.75
N LYS A 12 -5.25 -12.11 -7.92
CA LYS A 12 -6.29 -11.35 -7.22
C LYS A 12 -7.38 -10.92 -8.18
N THR A 13 -8.45 -11.69 -8.20
CA THR A 13 -9.71 -11.45 -8.93
C THR A 13 -10.65 -10.50 -8.17
N ASP A 14 -10.17 -9.83 -7.12
CA ASP A 14 -11.00 -9.04 -6.21
C ASP A 14 -10.78 -7.54 -6.45
N SER A 15 -11.81 -6.85 -6.95
CA SER A 15 -11.79 -5.44 -7.35
C SER A 15 -11.24 -4.52 -6.26
N ALA A 16 -11.49 -4.86 -4.99
CA ALA A 16 -10.98 -4.12 -3.84
C ALA A 16 -9.45 -4.12 -3.77
N THR A 17 -8.79 -5.22 -4.17
CA THR A 17 -7.33 -5.27 -4.16
C THR A 17 -6.75 -4.40 -5.27
N THR A 18 -7.31 -4.45 -6.47
CA THR A 18 -6.82 -3.64 -7.60
C THR A 18 -6.87 -2.15 -7.25
N LEU A 19 -7.96 -1.71 -6.61
CA LEU A 19 -8.10 -0.34 -6.10
C LEU A 19 -7.01 0.04 -5.09
N ILE A 20 -6.73 -0.83 -4.12
CA ILE A 20 -5.70 -0.58 -3.11
C ILE A 20 -4.30 -0.55 -3.74
N SER A 21 -4.00 -1.42 -4.71
CA SER A 21 -2.73 -1.41 -5.44
C SER A 21 -2.54 -0.12 -6.23
N ASN A 22 -3.55 0.27 -7.02
CA ASN A 22 -3.50 1.51 -7.81
C ASN A 22 -3.33 2.74 -6.91
N PHE A 23 -4.01 2.78 -5.75
CA PHE A 23 -3.84 3.85 -4.78
C PHE A 23 -2.41 3.89 -4.23
N ASN A 24 -1.83 2.74 -3.89
CA ASN A 24 -0.46 2.66 -3.41
C ASN A 24 0.55 3.12 -4.47
N GLU A 25 0.35 2.80 -5.75
CA GLU A 25 1.18 3.29 -6.86
C GLU A 25 1.06 4.81 -7.03
N MET A 26 -0.16 5.34 -7.02
CA MET A 26 -0.42 6.79 -7.10
C MET A 26 0.29 7.55 -5.98
N VAL A 27 0.14 7.09 -4.73
CA VAL A 27 0.82 7.69 -3.56
C VAL A 27 2.33 7.53 -3.66
N SER A 28 2.82 6.42 -4.19
CA SER A 28 4.26 6.19 -4.37
C SER A 28 4.90 7.13 -5.40
N ALA A 29 4.14 7.59 -6.39
CA ALA A 29 4.60 8.54 -7.40
C ALA A 29 4.45 10.01 -6.97
N ASP A 30 3.65 10.30 -5.93
CA ASP A 30 3.38 11.66 -5.48
C ASP A 30 4.54 12.21 -4.62
N GLN A 31 5.29 13.15 -5.19
CA GLN A 31 6.44 13.82 -4.56
C GLN A 31 6.07 14.76 -3.39
N ARG A 32 4.78 15.06 -3.19
CA ARG A 32 4.28 15.96 -2.13
C ARG A 32 4.10 15.25 -0.80
N VAL A 33 4.19 13.93 -0.79
CA VAL A 33 3.97 13.10 0.38
C VAL A 33 5.16 12.20 0.65
N GLU A 34 5.38 11.91 1.92
CA GLU A 34 6.35 10.95 2.41
C GLU A 34 5.60 9.73 2.95
N LYS A 35 6.07 8.54 2.61
CA LYS A 35 5.46 7.28 3.03
C LYS A 35 6.33 6.55 4.06
N LEU A 36 5.72 6.07 5.13
CA LEU A 36 6.36 5.26 6.16
C LEU A 36 5.56 3.98 6.40
N ILE A 37 6.25 2.84 6.37
CA ILE A 37 5.69 1.55 6.77
C ILE A 37 6.25 1.22 8.15
N LEU A 38 5.37 1.16 9.15
CA LEU A 38 5.73 0.68 10.49
C LEU A 38 5.30 -0.78 10.63
N PRO A 39 6.22 -1.73 10.86
CA PRO A 39 5.90 -3.15 11.01
C PRO A 39 5.34 -3.45 12.41
N VAL A 40 4.28 -2.73 12.82
CA VAL A 40 3.57 -2.95 14.08
C VAL A 40 2.24 -3.64 13.76
N ARG A 41 2.01 -4.82 14.35
CA ARG A 41 0.85 -5.71 14.08
C ARG A 41 0.75 -6.02 12.58
N ASP A 42 -0.32 -5.58 11.91
CA ASP A 42 -0.59 -5.85 10.48
C ASP A 42 0.13 -4.89 9.52
N GLY A 43 1.02 -4.04 10.03
CA GLY A 43 1.76 -3.06 9.25
C GLY A 43 0.97 -1.77 9.04
N ILE A 44 1.35 -0.70 9.73
CA ILE A 44 0.72 0.62 9.58
C ILE A 44 1.36 1.33 8.39
N PHE A 45 0.52 1.82 7.47
CA PHE A 45 0.93 2.66 6.35
C PHE A 45 0.62 4.12 6.65
N ILE A 46 1.65 4.93 6.88
CA ILE A 46 1.51 6.36 7.17
C ILE A 46 1.90 7.13 5.92
N ILE A 47 1.03 8.05 5.50
CA ILE A 47 1.29 9.01 4.44
C ILE A 47 1.29 10.39 5.08
N ARG A 48 2.43 11.07 5.07
CA ARG A 48 2.58 12.42 5.62
C ARG A 48 2.75 13.40 4.47
N LYS A 49 1.97 14.48 4.46
CA LYS A 49 2.24 15.60 3.55
C LYS A 49 3.55 16.29 3.98
N LYS A 50 4.38 16.68 3.01
CA LYS A 50 5.54 17.54 3.28
C LYS A 50 5.11 18.82 4.01
#